data_AF-A0A7M4ELT4-F1
#
_entry.id   AF-A0A7M4ELT4-F1
#
_cell.length_a   1.000
_cell.length_b   1.000
_cell.length_c   1.000
_cell.angle_alpha   90.00
_cell.angle_beta   90.00
_cell.angle_gamma   90.00
#
_symmetry.space_group_name_H-M   'P 1'
#
loop_
_entity.id
_entity.type
_entity.pdbx_description
1 polymer ?
#
loop_
_entity_poly.entity_id
_entity_poly.type
_entity_poly.pdbx_seq_one_letter_code
_entity_poly.pdbx_strand_id
1 'polypeptide(L)'
;MSPRARHICYFLDYGALSLYSLGCAFTYSAYAMPDAWVNSAFHHCFVPVAALNSFVCTTLSCYSRFLELEFPRLSKALRTTAFVYPFVYDNVPLFYRLLFCFGDDRAWTEAVAGYCYHLFFALLTGFLFASHLPERLAPGRFDYIGHSHQLFHICAVVGTHFQLEAVLADVCGRQAWLGARAPAPTFVSTFGTMGAAALGNGAIIAAFTAALLRVPTAAPLLQGSVPDGTQPKEQ
;
A
#
# COMPACT_ATOMS: atom_id res chain seq x y z
N MET A 1 23.88 9.26 5.35
CA MET A 1 22.70 8.98 6.21
C MET A 1 23.09 7.92 7.23
N SER A 2 22.75 8.05 8.51
CA SER A 2 23.10 7.03 9.51
C SER A 2 22.22 5.77 9.37
N PRO A 3 22.68 4.57 9.77
CA PRO A 3 21.88 3.35 9.70
C PRO A 3 20.55 3.48 10.45
N ARG A 4 20.55 4.12 11.62
CA ARG A 4 19.33 4.40 12.40
C ARG A 4 18.35 5.28 11.64
N ALA A 5 18.83 6.38 11.06
CA ALA A 5 17.98 7.27 10.27
C ALA A 5 17.34 6.51 9.10
N ARG A 6 18.09 5.64 8.41
CA ARG A 6 17.58 4.81 7.31
C ARG A 6 16.41 3.93 7.75
N HIS A 7 16.52 3.27 8.90
CA HIS A 7 15.44 2.43 9.43
C HIS A 7 14.21 3.24 9.86
N ILE A 8 14.41 4.44 10.42
CA ILE A 8 13.29 5.33 10.79
C ILE A 8 12.56 5.83 9.53
N CYS A 9 13.29 6.27 8.51
CA CYS A 9 12.69 6.66 7.23
C CYS A 9 11.94 5.49 6.57
N TYR A 10 12.46 4.27 6.71
CA TYR A 10 11.77 3.06 6.26
C TYR A 10 10.45 2.84 7.02
N PHE A 11 10.41 3.01 8.35
CA PHE A 11 9.16 2.89 9.10
C PHE A 11 8.13 3.95 8.69
N LEU A 12 8.57 5.17 8.44
CA LEU A 12 7.72 6.26 7.97
C LEU A 12 7.17 6.02 6.57
N ASP A 13 8.01 5.56 5.64
CA ASP A 13 7.60 5.24 4.26
C ASP A 13 6.51 4.16 4.22
N TYR A 14 6.73 3.05 4.93
CA TYR A 14 5.79 1.92 4.95
C TYR A 14 4.51 2.26 5.74
N GLY A 15 4.62 3.11 6.76
CA GLY A 15 3.46 3.66 7.47
C GLY A 15 2.65 4.66 6.63
N ALA A 16 3.30 5.45 5.78
CA ALA A 16 2.60 6.33 4.84
C ALA A 16 1.85 5.51 3.78
N LEU A 17 2.47 4.44 3.29
CA LEU A 17 1.84 3.53 2.31
C LEU A 17 0.60 2.81 2.89
N SER A 18 0.61 2.43 4.17
CA SER A 18 -0.57 1.84 4.82
C SER A 18 -1.70 2.85 5.02
N LEU A 19 -1.38 4.11 5.31
CA LEU A 19 -2.38 5.20 5.36
C LEU A 19 -2.93 5.56 3.98
N TYR A 20 -2.09 5.49 2.93
CA TYR A 20 -2.54 5.64 1.54
C TYR A 20 -3.59 4.58 1.17
N SER A 21 -3.35 3.31 1.50
CA SER A 21 -4.33 2.22 1.32
C SER A 21 -5.64 2.51 2.06
N LEU A 22 -5.58 2.92 3.33
CA LEU A 22 -6.79 3.34 4.06
C LEU A 22 -7.53 4.50 3.37
N GLY A 23 -6.81 5.48 2.83
CA GLY A 23 -7.39 6.56 2.03
C GLY A 23 -8.14 6.04 0.80
N CYS A 24 -7.57 5.07 0.10
CA CYS A 24 -8.23 4.39 -1.03
C CYS A 24 -9.54 3.74 -0.56
N ALA A 25 -9.51 3.01 0.56
CA ALA A 25 -10.70 2.36 1.11
C ALA A 25 -11.84 3.35 1.44
N PHE A 26 -11.53 4.52 1.99
CA PHE A 26 -12.53 5.58 2.20
C PHE A 26 -13.18 6.02 0.90
N THR A 27 -12.37 6.34 -0.11
CA THR A 27 -12.89 6.81 -1.41
C THR A 27 -13.71 5.74 -2.11
N TYR A 28 -13.28 4.48 -2.06
CA TYR A 28 -13.99 3.38 -2.70
C TYR A 28 -15.27 3.01 -1.97
N SER A 29 -15.28 3.04 -0.63
CA SER A 29 -16.51 2.86 0.15
C SER A 29 -17.55 3.93 -0.21
N ALA A 30 -17.12 5.19 -0.27
CA ALA A 30 -18.03 6.31 -0.48
C ALA A 30 -18.60 6.38 -1.90
N TYR A 31 -17.76 6.11 -2.92
CA TYR A 31 -18.10 6.43 -4.31
C TYR A 31 -18.01 5.27 -5.28
N ALA A 32 -17.09 4.31 -5.04
CA ALA A 32 -16.81 3.25 -6.00
C ALA A 32 -17.52 1.92 -5.71
N MET A 33 -18.18 1.79 -4.55
CA MET A 33 -18.85 0.57 -4.11
C MET A 33 -19.94 0.14 -5.13
N PRO A 34 -19.99 -1.13 -5.56
CA PRO A 34 -21.03 -1.62 -6.47
C PRO A 34 -22.43 -1.42 -5.91
N ASP A 35 -23.40 -1.14 -6.78
CA ASP A 35 -24.79 -0.88 -6.39
C ASP A 35 -25.39 -2.00 -5.53
N ALA A 36 -25.09 -3.26 -5.86
CA ALA A 36 -25.56 -4.44 -5.13
C ALA A 36 -25.00 -4.56 -3.71
N TRP A 37 -23.91 -3.86 -3.39
CA TRP A 37 -23.23 -3.94 -2.10
C TRP A 37 -23.48 -2.71 -1.23
N VAL A 38 -24.07 -1.65 -1.77
CA VAL A 38 -24.43 -0.47 -0.97
C VAL A 38 -25.42 -0.87 0.13
N ASN A 39 -25.17 -0.41 1.35
CA ASN A 39 -25.81 -0.82 2.62
C ASN A 39 -25.68 -2.30 3.02
N SER A 40 -24.84 -3.09 2.35
CA SER A 40 -24.55 -4.45 2.81
C SER A 40 -23.66 -4.44 4.04
N ALA A 41 -23.61 -5.57 4.76
CA ALA A 41 -22.66 -5.76 5.85
C ALA A 41 -21.20 -5.56 5.40
N PHE A 42 -20.86 -5.98 4.17
CA PHE A 42 -19.55 -5.74 3.59
C PHE A 42 -19.22 -4.25 3.51
N HIS A 43 -20.16 -3.43 3.02
CA HIS A 43 -19.98 -1.99 2.94
C HIS A 43 -19.73 -1.35 4.30
N HIS A 44 -20.51 -1.73 5.32
CA HIS A 44 -20.33 -1.20 6.68
C HIS A 44 -19.01 -1.61 7.35
N CYS A 45 -18.51 -2.81 7.04
CA CYS A 45 -17.25 -3.32 7.58
C CYS A 45 -16.01 -2.90 6.76
N PHE A 46 -16.19 -2.35 5.55
CA PHE A 46 -15.11 -2.11 4.61
C PHE A 46 -14.01 -1.19 5.17
N VAL A 47 -14.39 0.01 5.60
CA VAL A 47 -13.45 0.99 6.18
C VAL A 47 -12.88 0.53 7.53
N PRO A 48 -13.67 -0.02 8.49
CA PRO A 48 -13.10 -0.56 9.72
C PRO A 48 -12.05 -1.66 9.51
N VAL A 49 -12.30 -2.58 8.56
CA VAL A 49 -11.32 -3.63 8.24
C VAL A 49 -10.10 -3.04 7.54
N ALA A 50 -10.26 -2.07 6.63
CA ALA A 50 -9.12 -1.36 6.04
C ALA A 50 -8.28 -0.63 7.10
N ALA A 51 -8.92 -0.04 8.12
CA ALA A 51 -8.22 0.61 9.22
C ALA A 51 -7.41 -0.41 10.04
N LEU A 52 -7.99 -1.58 10.35
CA LEU A 52 -7.28 -2.68 11.00
C LEU A 52 -6.10 -3.17 10.15
N ASN A 53 -6.33 -3.33 8.84
CA ASN A 53 -5.30 -3.72 7.88
C ASN A 53 -4.12 -2.72 7.92
N SER A 54 -4.38 -1.41 8.04
CA SER A 54 -3.32 -0.41 8.12
C SER A 54 -2.38 -0.66 9.32
N PHE A 55 -2.92 -0.97 10.50
CA PHE A 55 -2.12 -1.26 11.69
C PHE A 55 -1.31 -2.54 11.54
N VAL A 56 -1.94 -3.60 11.01
CA VAL A 56 -1.28 -4.88 10.74
C VAL A 56 -0.12 -4.66 9.77
N CYS A 57 -0.34 -3.92 8.68
CA CYS A 57 0.66 -3.73 7.65
C CYS A 57 1.83 -2.88 8.10
N THR A 58 1.58 -1.82 8.86
CA THR A 58 2.65 -1.01 9.48
C THR A 58 3.45 -1.86 10.47
N THR A 59 2.78 -2.67 11.29
CA THR A 59 3.44 -3.56 12.26
C THR A 59 4.31 -4.60 11.57
N LEU A 60 3.77 -5.33 10.58
CA LEU A 60 4.51 -6.32 9.81
C LEU A 60 5.69 -5.70 9.07
N SER A 61 5.50 -4.52 8.49
CA SER A 61 6.56 -3.78 7.79
C SER A 61 7.68 -3.36 8.72
N CYS A 62 7.36 -2.78 9.88
CA CYS A 62 8.37 -2.41 10.87
C CYS A 62 9.09 -3.63 11.44
N TYR A 63 8.34 -4.69 11.75
CA TYR A 63 8.90 -5.93 12.30
C TYR A 63 9.80 -6.67 11.31
N SER A 64 9.46 -6.66 10.01
CA SER A 64 10.27 -7.28 8.95
C SER A 64 11.73 -6.80 8.96
N ARG A 65 11.98 -5.58 9.45
CA ARG A 65 13.31 -4.98 9.52
C ARG A 65 14.22 -5.63 10.55
N PHE A 66 13.64 -6.10 11.66
CA PHE A 66 14.37 -6.83 12.71
C PHE A 66 14.67 -8.27 12.27
N LEU A 67 13.79 -8.87 11.47
CA LEU A 67 14.00 -10.21 10.90
C LEU A 67 14.93 -10.24 9.69
N GLU A 68 15.10 -9.09 9.01
CA GLU A 68 16.26 -8.68 8.20
C GLU A 68 17.33 -9.76 7.98
N LEU A 69 18.18 -9.85 9.00
CA LEU A 69 19.45 -10.55 8.98
C LEU A 69 19.33 -12.03 9.31
N GLU A 70 18.40 -12.40 10.19
CA GLU A 70 18.22 -13.79 10.64
C GLU A 70 17.40 -14.59 9.62
N PHE A 71 16.34 -14.00 9.06
CA PHE A 71 15.39 -14.67 8.18
C PHE A 71 15.02 -13.80 6.97
N PRO A 72 15.94 -13.62 6.00
CA PRO A 72 15.73 -12.69 4.87
C PRO A 72 14.54 -13.06 3.99
N ARG A 73 14.26 -14.36 3.81
CA ARG A 73 13.10 -14.83 3.04
C ARG A 73 11.78 -14.49 3.74
N LEU A 74 11.72 -14.70 5.05
CA LEU A 74 10.54 -14.38 5.85
C LEU A 74 10.31 -12.86 5.90
N SER A 75 11.37 -12.07 6.09
CA SER A 75 11.29 -10.61 6.04
C SER A 75 10.70 -10.11 4.70
N LYS A 76 11.22 -10.64 3.57
CA LYS A 76 10.69 -10.31 2.24
C LYS A 76 9.23 -10.72 2.08
N ALA A 77 8.85 -11.91 2.56
CA ALA A 77 7.48 -12.41 2.50
C ALA A 77 6.52 -11.53 3.32
N LEU A 78 6.84 -11.28 4.60
CA LEU A 78 6.02 -10.42 5.48
C LEU A 78 5.79 -9.05 4.88
N ARG A 79 6.86 -8.44 4.35
CA ARG A 79 6.79 -7.16 3.67
C ARG A 79 5.89 -7.20 2.45
N THR A 80 6.08 -8.17 1.57
CA THR A 80 5.29 -8.29 0.34
C THR A 80 3.81 -8.51 0.67
N THR A 81 3.51 -9.40 1.63
CA THR A 81 2.15 -9.68 2.10
C THR A 81 1.50 -8.44 2.70
N ALA A 82 2.24 -7.63 3.46
CA ALA A 82 1.75 -6.38 4.03
C ALA A 82 1.32 -5.33 2.98
N PHE A 83 1.64 -5.50 1.70
CA PHE A 83 1.17 -4.61 0.62
C PHE A 83 0.18 -5.28 -0.31
N VAL A 84 0.43 -6.52 -0.69
CA VAL A 84 -0.43 -7.24 -1.63
C VAL A 84 -1.80 -7.48 -1.01
N TYR A 85 -1.89 -7.83 0.28
CA TYR A 85 -3.18 -8.10 0.91
C TYR A 85 -4.08 -6.85 1.00
N PRO A 86 -3.64 -5.69 1.53
CA PRO A 86 -4.46 -4.48 1.52
C PRO A 86 -4.81 -4.02 0.11
N PHE A 87 -3.87 -4.11 -0.83
CA PHE A 87 -4.15 -3.77 -2.22
C PHE A 87 -5.28 -4.62 -2.80
N VAL A 88 -5.22 -5.95 -2.64
CA VAL A 88 -6.28 -6.85 -3.12
C VAL A 88 -7.60 -6.54 -2.41
N TYR A 89 -7.58 -6.36 -1.09
CA TYR A 89 -8.76 -6.05 -0.28
C TYR A 89 -9.46 -4.76 -0.74
N ASP A 90 -8.71 -3.66 -0.86
CA ASP A 90 -9.24 -2.35 -1.25
C ASP A 90 -9.81 -2.39 -2.67
N ASN A 91 -9.21 -3.17 -3.57
CA ASN A 91 -9.63 -3.26 -4.97
C ASN A 91 -10.76 -4.27 -5.23
N VAL A 92 -11.26 -5.01 -4.22
CA VAL A 92 -12.40 -5.93 -4.37
C VAL A 92 -13.62 -5.28 -5.05
N PRO A 93 -14.07 -4.06 -4.65
CA PRO A 93 -15.17 -3.35 -5.32
C PRO A 93 -14.91 -3.08 -6.80
N LEU A 94 -13.67 -2.76 -7.16
CA LEU A 94 -13.28 -2.48 -8.54
C LEU A 94 -13.25 -3.75 -9.37
N PHE A 95 -12.66 -4.84 -8.84
CA PHE A 95 -12.68 -6.14 -9.51
C PHE A 95 -14.11 -6.62 -9.76
N TYR A 96 -15.02 -6.42 -8.81
CA TYR A 96 -16.42 -6.76 -9.01
C TYR A 96 -17.05 -5.98 -10.17
N ARG A 97 -16.87 -4.66 -10.22
CA ARG A 97 -17.39 -3.83 -11.32
C ARG A 97 -16.82 -4.21 -12.67
N LEU A 98 -15.51 -4.49 -12.72
CA LEU A 98 -14.83 -4.87 -13.95
C LEU A 98 -15.27 -6.24 -14.48
N LEU A 99 -15.54 -7.20 -13.60
CA LEU A 99 -15.90 -8.56 -13.99
C LEU A 99 -17.40 -8.74 -14.24
N PHE A 100 -18.26 -8.05 -13.48
CA PHE A 100 -19.70 -8.31 -13.45
C PHE A 100 -20.57 -7.15 -13.95
N CYS A 101 -20.03 -5.94 -14.08
CA CYS A 101 -20.78 -4.77 -14.56
C CYS A 101 -20.29 -4.28 -15.93
N PHE A 102 -19.44 -5.07 -16.61
CA PHE A 102 -18.91 -4.71 -17.92
C PHE A 102 -20.01 -4.80 -18.99
N GLY A 103 -20.47 -3.65 -19.48
CA GLY A 103 -21.47 -3.56 -20.55
C GLY A 103 -22.85 -3.04 -20.13
N ASP A 104 -23.12 -2.87 -18.84
CA ASP A 104 -24.34 -2.21 -18.35
C ASP A 104 -24.10 -0.71 -18.12
N ASP A 105 -24.95 0.12 -18.74
CA ASP A 105 -25.06 1.57 -18.66
C ASP A 105 -23.83 2.47 -18.97
N ARG A 106 -24.08 3.56 -19.72
CA ARG A 106 -23.06 4.55 -20.13
C ARG A 106 -22.40 5.30 -18.98
N ALA A 107 -23.03 5.34 -17.80
CA ALA A 107 -22.53 6.05 -16.62
C ALA A 107 -21.27 5.40 -16.02
N TRP A 108 -21.08 4.09 -16.22
CA TRP A 108 -19.93 3.36 -15.70
C TRP A 108 -18.71 3.47 -16.60
N THR A 109 -18.91 3.78 -17.88
CA THR A 109 -17.89 3.60 -18.92
C THR A 109 -16.65 4.44 -18.70
N GLU A 110 -16.80 5.69 -18.23
CA GLU A 110 -15.66 6.60 -18.01
C GLU A 110 -14.85 6.23 -16.77
N ALA A 111 -15.52 5.98 -15.63
CA ALA A 111 -14.86 5.54 -14.40
C ALA A 111 -14.16 4.18 -14.57
N VAL A 112 -14.81 3.24 -15.26
CA VAL A 112 -14.25 1.90 -15.53
C VAL A 112 -12.95 1.98 -16.35
N ALA A 113 -12.89 2.83 -17.37
CA ALA A 113 -11.66 3.02 -18.14
C ALA A 113 -10.52 3.54 -17.25
N GLY A 114 -10.80 4.52 -16.38
CA GLY A 114 -9.83 5.01 -15.40
C GLY A 114 -9.36 3.92 -14.42
N TYR A 115 -10.27 3.07 -13.93
CA TYR A 115 -9.90 1.93 -13.08
C TYR A 115 -9.07 0.88 -13.80
N CYS A 116 -9.29 0.63 -15.10
CA CYS A 116 -8.44 -0.24 -15.90
C CYS A 116 -7.00 0.30 -15.97
N TYR A 117 -6.84 1.62 -16.22
CA TYR A 117 -5.51 2.25 -16.21
C TYR A 117 -4.88 2.19 -14.82
N HIS A 118 -5.63 2.48 -13.75
CA HIS A 118 -5.17 2.33 -12.37
C HIS A 118 -4.60 0.93 -12.11
N LEU A 119 -5.36 -0.12 -12.42
CA LEU A 119 -4.94 -1.51 -12.20
C LEU A 119 -3.75 -1.90 -13.08
N PHE A 120 -3.71 -1.44 -14.33
CA PHE A 120 -2.55 -1.64 -15.20
C PHE A 120 -1.28 -1.04 -14.59
N PHE A 121 -1.33 0.21 -14.15
CA PHE A 121 -0.19 0.87 -13.52
C PHE A 121 0.16 0.27 -12.15
N ALA A 122 -0.82 -0.22 -11.39
CA ALA A 122 -0.58 -0.95 -10.14
C ALA A 122 0.14 -2.29 -10.38
N LEU A 123 -0.26 -3.05 -11.41
CA LEU A 123 0.42 -4.26 -11.83
C LEU A 123 1.85 -3.97 -12.31
N LEU A 124 2.03 -2.90 -13.11
CA LEU A 124 3.35 -2.47 -13.56
C LEU A 124 4.24 -2.04 -12.39
N THR A 125 3.68 -1.34 -11.41
CA THR A 125 4.35 -0.96 -10.16
C THR A 125 4.84 -2.21 -9.42
N GLY A 126 3.97 -3.19 -9.19
CA GLY A 126 4.35 -4.46 -8.56
C GLY A 126 5.40 -5.24 -9.36
N PHE A 127 5.28 -5.25 -10.69
CA PHE A 127 6.24 -5.90 -11.59
C PHE A 127 7.62 -5.27 -11.50
N LEU A 128 7.73 -3.94 -11.56
CA LEU A 128 9.00 -3.22 -11.45
C LEU A 128 9.66 -3.49 -10.09
N PHE A 129 8.86 -3.43 -9.01
CA PHE A 129 9.33 -3.73 -7.66
C PHE A 129 9.89 -5.15 -7.52
N ALA A 130 9.22 -6.16 -8.09
CA ALA A 130 9.61 -7.55 -7.95
C ALA A 130 10.75 -7.97 -8.88
N SER A 131 10.78 -7.42 -10.11
CA SER A 131 11.70 -7.86 -11.17
C SER A 131 13.06 -7.16 -11.12
N HIS A 132 13.13 -5.95 -10.56
CA HIS A 132 14.31 -5.07 -10.58
C HIS A 132 14.79 -4.73 -12.01
N LEU A 133 13.83 -4.55 -12.92
CA LEU A 133 14.10 -4.15 -14.30
C LEU A 133 13.98 -2.62 -14.46
N PRO A 134 14.85 -1.98 -15.27
CA PRO A 134 15.80 -2.58 -16.21
C PRO A 134 17.23 -2.83 -15.66
N GLU A 135 17.57 -2.38 -14.44
CA GLU A 135 18.94 -2.43 -13.91
C GLU A 135 19.51 -3.84 -13.80
N ARG A 136 18.65 -4.84 -13.62
CA ARG A 136 19.05 -6.25 -13.62
C ARG A 136 19.57 -6.73 -14.98
N LEU A 137 19.13 -6.13 -16.09
CA LEU A 137 19.58 -6.50 -17.44
C LEU A 137 20.84 -5.74 -17.88
N ALA A 138 21.06 -4.53 -17.36
CA ALA A 138 22.26 -3.75 -17.64
C ALA A 138 22.82 -3.10 -16.37
N PRO A 139 23.55 -3.88 -15.54
CA PRO A 139 24.18 -3.36 -14.33
C PRO A 139 25.13 -2.19 -14.65
N GLY A 140 25.09 -1.13 -13.85
CA GLY A 140 25.92 0.07 -14.04
C GLY A 140 25.36 1.10 -15.03
N ARG A 141 24.27 0.81 -15.75
CA ARG A 141 23.66 1.73 -16.73
C ARG A 141 22.55 2.60 -16.14
N PHE A 142 21.88 2.11 -15.10
CA PHE A 142 20.68 2.74 -14.51
C PHE A 142 20.93 3.25 -13.09
N ASP A 143 22.19 3.41 -12.68
CA ASP A 143 22.57 3.71 -11.29
C ASP A 143 22.01 5.05 -10.77
N TYR A 144 21.83 6.03 -11.67
CA TYR A 144 21.31 7.36 -11.32
C TYR A 144 19.89 7.63 -11.82
N ILE A 145 19.56 7.16 -13.04
CA ILE A 145 18.28 7.46 -13.70
C ILE A 145 17.72 6.17 -14.31
N GLY A 146 16.42 5.95 -14.14
CA GLY A 146 15.66 4.92 -14.82
C GLY A 146 15.75 3.52 -14.20
N HIS A 147 16.30 3.39 -12.99
CA HIS A 147 16.22 2.11 -12.26
C HIS A 147 14.79 1.82 -11.80
N SER A 148 14.48 0.54 -11.57
CA SER A 148 13.14 0.04 -11.25
C SER A 148 12.44 0.81 -10.14
N HIS A 149 13.15 1.19 -9.08
CA HIS A 149 12.54 1.91 -7.96
C HIS A 149 12.10 3.34 -8.33
N GLN A 150 12.79 4.03 -9.25
CA GLN A 150 12.30 5.31 -9.78
C GLN A 150 11.07 5.10 -10.66
N LEU A 151 11.12 4.11 -11.56
CA LEU A 151 10.00 3.78 -12.43
C LEU A 151 8.77 3.31 -11.62
N PHE A 152 9.00 2.59 -10.52
CA PHE A 152 7.99 2.19 -9.55
C PHE A 152 7.24 3.41 -9.00
N HIS A 153 7.96 4.43 -8.52
CA HIS A 153 7.33 5.65 -8.00
C HIS A 153 6.55 6.39 -9.08
N ILE A 154 7.09 6.49 -10.30
CA ILE A 154 6.39 7.11 -11.43
C ILE A 154 5.09 6.35 -11.73
N CYS A 155 5.15 5.03 -11.84
CA CYS A 155 3.97 4.21 -12.11
C CYS A 155 2.94 4.30 -10.97
N ALA A 156 3.38 4.33 -9.71
CA ALA A 156 2.49 4.47 -8.56
C ALA A 156 1.75 5.82 -8.58
N VAL A 157 2.45 6.92 -8.89
CA VAL A 157 1.84 8.26 -9.02
C VAL A 157 0.85 8.31 -10.18
N VAL A 158 1.23 7.80 -11.36
CA VAL A 158 0.34 7.77 -12.54
C VAL A 158 -0.87 6.87 -12.28
N GLY A 159 -0.70 5.71 -11.65
CA GLY A 159 -1.80 4.83 -11.25
C GLY A 159 -2.74 5.49 -10.24
N THR A 160 -2.21 6.27 -9.30
CA THR A 160 -3.01 7.06 -8.34
C THR A 160 -3.76 8.20 -9.05
N HIS A 161 -3.16 8.82 -10.06
CA HIS A 161 -3.85 9.83 -10.87
C HIS A 161 -5.09 9.25 -11.55
N PHE A 162 -4.95 8.13 -12.27
CA PHE A 162 -6.10 7.46 -12.91
C PHE A 162 -7.14 6.96 -11.91
N GLN A 163 -6.70 6.52 -10.73
CA GLN A 163 -7.61 6.19 -9.63
C GLN A 163 -8.47 7.39 -9.23
N LEU A 164 -7.85 8.55 -9.01
CA LEU A 164 -8.55 9.75 -8.57
C LEU A 164 -9.51 10.26 -9.65
N GLU A 165 -9.09 10.29 -10.92
CA GLU A 165 -9.96 10.63 -12.05
C GLU A 165 -11.18 9.69 -12.13
N ALA A 166 -10.98 8.39 -11.96
CA ALA A 166 -12.07 7.41 -11.95
C ALA A 166 -13.03 7.62 -10.77
N VAL A 167 -12.50 7.90 -9.58
CA VAL A 167 -13.31 8.24 -8.40
C VAL A 167 -14.08 9.53 -8.64
N LEU A 168 -13.49 10.56 -9.24
CA LEU A 168 -14.18 11.82 -9.56
C LEU A 168 -15.31 11.60 -10.57
N ALA A 169 -15.09 10.76 -11.58
CA ALA A 169 -16.14 10.34 -12.50
C ALA A 169 -17.30 9.65 -11.75
N ASP A 170 -17.01 8.78 -10.77
CA ASP A 170 -18.03 8.19 -9.90
C ASP A 170 -18.73 9.23 -9.02
N VAL A 171 -18.01 10.20 -8.46
CA VAL A 171 -18.62 11.29 -7.68
C VAL A 171 -19.64 12.01 -8.55
N CYS A 172 -19.26 12.46 -9.74
CA CYS A 172 -20.13 13.21 -10.64
C CYS A 172 -21.29 12.34 -11.17
N GLY A 173 -21.01 11.11 -11.60
CA GLY A 173 -21.99 10.22 -12.22
C GLY A 173 -22.98 9.61 -11.24
N ARG A 174 -22.58 9.42 -9.98
CA ARG A 174 -23.38 8.68 -8.98
C ARG A 174 -23.87 9.55 -7.82
N GLN A 175 -23.57 10.85 -7.79
CA GLN A 175 -23.90 11.75 -6.68
C GLN A 175 -25.37 11.63 -6.23
N ALA A 176 -26.32 11.76 -7.16
CA ALA A 176 -27.74 11.78 -6.84
C ALA A 176 -28.24 10.41 -6.33
N TRP A 177 -27.73 9.33 -6.93
CA TRP A 177 -28.09 7.96 -6.56
C TRP A 177 -27.53 7.60 -5.18
N LEU A 178 -26.26 7.91 -4.93
CA LEU A 178 -25.60 7.69 -3.64
C LEU A 178 -26.23 8.56 -2.55
N GLY A 179 -26.54 9.82 -2.83
CA GLY A 179 -27.21 10.71 -1.89
C GLY A 179 -28.58 10.21 -1.42
N ALA A 180 -29.29 9.46 -2.26
CA ALA A 180 -30.60 8.90 -1.93
C ALA A 180 -30.54 7.51 -1.24
N ARG A 181 -29.45 6.76 -1.42
CA ARG A 181 -29.39 5.33 -1.05
C ARG A 181 -28.24 4.97 -0.13
N ALA A 182 -27.08 5.63 -0.22
CA ALA A 182 -25.91 5.29 0.58
C ALA A 182 -26.02 5.84 2.01
N PRO A 183 -25.36 5.20 3.00
CA PRO A 183 -25.36 5.71 4.36
C PRO A 183 -24.55 7.01 4.39
N ALA A 184 -25.11 8.05 5.01
CA ALA A 184 -24.42 9.33 5.13
C ALA A 184 -23.12 9.14 5.95
N PRO A 185 -21.96 9.59 5.45
CA PRO A 185 -20.73 9.53 6.21
C PRO A 185 -20.88 10.40 7.46
N THR A 186 -20.62 9.82 8.63
CA THR A 186 -20.62 10.56 9.88
C THR A 186 -19.24 11.19 10.11
N PHE A 187 -19.21 12.28 10.88
CA PHE A 187 -17.95 12.89 11.30
C PHE A 187 -17.04 11.87 11.99
N VAL A 188 -17.60 11.05 12.88
CA VAL A 188 -16.87 10.03 13.63
C VAL A 188 -16.36 8.91 12.72
N SER A 189 -17.19 8.38 11.81
CA SER A 189 -16.76 7.30 10.91
C SER A 189 -15.66 7.73 9.95
N THR A 190 -15.59 9.02 9.61
CA THR A 190 -14.60 9.57 8.68
C THR A 190 -13.38 10.11 9.41
N PHE A 191 -13.53 11.20 10.15
CA PHE A 191 -12.42 11.87 10.84
C PHE A 191 -11.97 11.13 12.09
N GLY A 192 -12.90 10.48 12.80
CA GLY A 192 -12.57 9.65 13.96
C GLY A 192 -11.73 8.44 13.56
N THR A 193 -12.16 7.69 12.54
CA THR A 193 -11.40 6.53 12.04
C THR A 193 -10.06 6.96 11.43
N MET A 194 -10.03 8.02 10.62
CA MET A 194 -8.78 8.55 10.05
C MET A 194 -7.80 9.02 11.15
N GLY A 195 -8.28 9.75 12.15
CA GLY A 195 -7.49 10.20 13.29
C GLY A 195 -6.96 9.04 14.12
N ALA A 196 -7.81 8.06 14.44
CA ALA A 196 -7.41 6.85 15.16
C ALA A 196 -6.37 6.04 14.38
N ALA A 197 -6.54 5.90 13.06
CA ALA A 197 -5.58 5.22 12.20
C ALA A 197 -4.23 5.96 12.14
N ALA A 198 -4.24 7.29 11.97
CA ALA A 198 -3.01 8.09 11.94
C ALA A 198 -2.26 8.02 13.28
N LEU A 199 -2.98 8.20 14.40
CA LEU A 199 -2.39 8.14 15.74
C LEU A 199 -1.88 6.74 16.08
N GLY A 200 -2.65 5.69 15.76
CA GLY A 200 -2.25 4.31 16.03
C GLY A 200 -1.04 3.88 15.19
N ASN A 201 -1.00 4.22 13.89
CA ASN A 201 0.18 3.96 13.05
C ASN A 201 1.39 4.78 13.53
N GLY A 202 1.19 6.04 13.94
CA GLY A 202 2.23 6.86 14.57
C GLY A 202 2.78 6.25 15.86
N ALA A 203 1.90 5.70 16.71
CA ALA A 203 2.30 5.01 17.94
C ALA A 203 3.09 3.72 17.66
N ILE A 204 2.68 2.94 16.66
CA ILE A 204 3.42 1.74 16.21
C ILE A 204 4.82 2.14 15.75
N ILE A 205 4.93 3.14 14.86
CA ILE A 205 6.22 3.64 14.35
C ILE A 205 7.09 4.17 15.49
N ALA A 206 6.51 4.91 16.44
CA ALA A 206 7.23 5.41 17.62
C ALA A 206 7.75 4.27 18.50
N ALA A 207 6.94 3.22 18.73
CA ALA A 207 7.34 2.05 19.50
C ALA A 207 8.51 1.31 18.84
N PHE A 208 8.43 1.06 17.53
CA PHE A 208 9.53 0.42 16.79
C PHE A 208 10.77 1.31 16.69
N THR A 209 10.60 2.62 16.59
CA THR A 209 11.71 3.59 16.63
C THR A 209 12.39 3.56 17.99
N ALA A 210 11.63 3.57 19.08
CA ALA A 210 12.19 3.46 20.44
C ALA A 210 12.92 2.13 20.64
N ALA A 211 12.36 1.02 20.14
CA ALA A 211 13.02 -0.29 20.18
C ALA A 211 14.34 -0.27 19.40
N LEU A 212 14.36 0.32 18.19
CA LEU A 212 15.56 0.47 17.37
C LEU A 212 16.64 1.32 18.06
N LEU A 213 16.25 2.40 18.74
CA LEU A 213 17.20 3.27 19.44
C LEU A 213 17.87 2.58 20.63
N ARG A 214 17.21 1.58 21.23
CA ARG A 214 17.78 0.74 22.30
C ARG A 214 18.77 -0.31 21.78
N VAL A 215 18.80 -0.56 20.47
CA VAL A 215 19.74 -1.54 19.88
C VAL A 215 21.18 -0.99 19.97
N PRO A 216 22.13 -1.77 20.53
CA PRO A 216 23.54 -1.37 20.59
C PRO A 216 24.10 -1.09 19.20
N THR A 217 24.98 -0.08 19.07
CA THR A 217 25.59 0.29 17.78
C THR A 217 26.41 -0.85 17.17
N ALA A 218 26.92 -1.75 18.00
CA ALA A 218 27.65 -2.95 17.57
C ALA A 218 26.73 -4.07 17.03
N ALA A 219 25.41 -3.92 17.11
CA ALA A 219 24.51 -4.95 16.63
C ALA A 219 24.59 -5.08 15.10
N PRO A 220 24.53 -6.32 14.56
CA PRO A 220 24.57 -6.58 13.11
C PRO A 220 23.54 -5.75 12.33
N LEU A 221 22.36 -5.51 12.92
CA LEU A 221 21.28 -4.70 12.36
C LEU A 221 21.73 -3.29 11.93
N LEU A 222 22.61 -2.67 12.73
CA LEU A 222 23.07 -1.30 12.53
C LEU A 222 24.42 -1.23 11.81
N GLN A 223 25.18 -2.32 11.75
CA GLN A 223 26.47 -2.36 11.06
C GLN A 223 26.36 -2.65 9.56
N GLY A 224 25.25 -3.25 9.09
CA GLY A 224 25.04 -3.52 7.66
C GLY A 224 26.05 -4.49 7.04
N SER A 225 26.88 -5.14 7.86
CA SER A 225 27.85 -6.15 7.44
C SER A 225 27.12 -7.48 7.20
N VAL A 226 27.13 -7.92 5.95
CA VAL A 226 27.05 -9.35 5.63
C VAL A 226 28.21 -10.02 6.40
N PRO A 227 27.98 -11.09 7.18
CA PRO A 227 29.08 -11.81 7.79
C PRO A 227 29.99 -12.31 6.67
N ASP A 228 31.27 -11.92 6.76
CA ASP A 228 32.29 -12.25 5.78
C ASP A 228 32.30 -13.77 5.57
N GLY A 229 31.86 -14.19 4.39
CA GLY A 229 31.82 -15.58 3.97
C GLY A 229 33.22 -16.08 3.61
N THR A 230 34.14 -16.03 4.57
CA THR A 230 35.45 -16.68 4.47
C THR A 230 35.51 -17.79 5.51
N GLN A 231 34.84 -18.91 5.20
CA GLN A 231 35.24 -20.20 5.71
C GLN A 231 36.56 -20.57 5.01
N PRO A 232 37.64 -20.94 5.74
CA PRO A 232 38.88 -21.39 5.13
C PRO A 232 38.61 -22.66 4.31
N LYS A 233 39.20 -22.77 3.12
CA LYS A 233 39.33 -24.07 2.45
C LYS A 233 40.11 -24.99 3.38
N GLU A 234 39.42 -25.95 4.00
CA GLU A 234 40.08 -27.13 4.54
C GLU A 234 40.55 -28.02 3.39
N GLN A 235 41.68 -28.66 3.70
CA GLN A 235 42.67 -29.34 2.86
C GLN A 235 42.13 -30.45 1.95
#